data_AF-A0A2N5LJ28-F1
#
_entry.id   AF-A0A2N5LJ28-F1
#
_cell.length_a   1.000
_cell.length_b   1.000
_cell.length_c   1.000
_cell.angle_alpha   90.00
_cell.angle_beta   90.00
_cell.angle_gamma   90.00
#
_symmetry.space_group_name_H-M   'P 1'
#
loop_
_entity.id
_entity.type
_entity.pdbx_description
1 polymer ?
#
loop_
_entity_poly.entity_id
_entity_poly.type
_entity_poly.pdbx_seq_one_letter_code
_entity_poly.pdbx_strand_id
1 'polypeptide(L)'
;EYEKPQIQFDTIAPDFIKKKYHHKPLWANVINIKDWGNQSRTLTCFPTNYRNPVFPKFNYHRDFLLPTTEGLTIFPESINRQYWNLHNGTEAINQWLSKYEIEATVSDAGKSVHQIIETIGGVPQLSSLANRSTVELLNDMANKSLTRSMHAEEFKNRINTKKNKRPASRLISQKIVQLGLELKCSKCDSWNWYEVNNLNYELSCNRCLKLFSFPILEPSNSSLSRWSYRVVWAFALPDYARGGYAASLAIHFFVRKVSYSHRLNITWSSGQELTLQSGEKAEADFILWAKREGIVGLSKPTNIVFGEAKSFAKDAFKNSDIQKMKLLAETFPKSILVFATMKDFEEFSVDEINRLREFAEWGRGYDNKNKEIRAYIMVLTGLELFMGGLERLTNVWEAKGGKYAELAKKRKVHSDNLETLAYATQELYLNMPS
;
A
#
# COMPACT_ATOMS: atom_id res chain seq x y z
N GLU A 1 12.88 16.71 -3.56
CA GLU A 1 11.53 16.97 -4.09
C GLU A 1 11.39 16.24 -5.40
N TYR A 2 10.35 15.43 -5.56
CA TYR A 2 10.08 14.77 -6.83
C TYR A 2 9.41 15.77 -7.77
N GLU A 3 9.85 15.80 -9.03
CA GLU A 3 9.18 16.54 -10.08
C GLU A 3 7.73 16.05 -10.19
N LYS A 4 6.75 16.96 -10.11
CA LYS A 4 5.34 16.58 -10.23
C LYS A 4 5.12 15.98 -11.62
N PRO A 5 4.54 14.77 -11.72
CA PRO A 5 4.32 14.16 -13.02
C PRO A 5 3.43 15.06 -13.88
N GLN A 6 3.96 15.51 -15.01
CA GLN A 6 3.23 16.30 -15.98
C GLN A 6 2.84 15.42 -17.16
N ILE A 7 1.59 15.52 -17.61
CA ILE A 7 1.13 14.89 -18.83
C ILE A 7 0.85 15.98 -19.87
N GLN A 8 1.31 15.75 -21.10
CA GLN A 8 1.05 16.58 -22.25
C GLN A 8 0.35 15.76 -23.32
N PHE A 9 -0.73 16.28 -23.89
CA PHE A 9 -1.45 15.62 -24.97
C PHE A 9 -2.17 16.63 -25.85
N ASP A 10 -2.42 16.26 -27.10
CA ASP A 10 -3.17 17.08 -28.04
C ASP A 10 -4.65 16.68 -28.02
N THR A 11 -5.56 17.66 -27.99
CA THR A 11 -7.00 17.39 -28.10
C THR A 11 -7.33 16.85 -29.49
N ILE A 12 -8.19 15.83 -29.57
CA ILE A 12 -8.57 15.22 -30.84
C ILE A 12 -9.93 15.78 -31.25
N ALA A 13 -9.97 16.52 -32.35
CA ALA A 13 -11.23 17.01 -32.93
C ALA A 13 -11.75 16.04 -34.01
N PRO A 14 -13.07 15.88 -34.14
CA PRO A 14 -13.65 15.18 -35.28
C PRO A 14 -13.37 15.87 -36.62
N ASP A 15 -13.24 15.10 -37.70
CA ASP A 15 -12.89 15.60 -39.04
C ASP A 15 -13.89 16.62 -39.62
N PHE A 16 -15.13 16.63 -39.13
CA PHE A 16 -16.14 17.60 -39.56
C PHE A 16 -15.97 18.99 -38.94
N ILE A 17 -15.10 19.16 -37.93
CA ILE A 17 -14.76 20.45 -37.34
C ILE A 17 -13.76 21.17 -38.26
N LYS A 18 -14.28 22.04 -39.14
CA LYS A 18 -13.49 22.76 -40.15
C LYS A 18 -12.70 23.96 -39.62
N LYS A 19 -13.05 24.51 -38.45
CA LYS A 19 -12.40 25.68 -37.84
C LYS A 19 -11.61 25.27 -36.60
N LYS A 20 -10.40 25.83 -36.44
CA LYS A 20 -9.53 25.53 -35.28
C LYS A 20 -10.05 26.10 -33.95
N TYR A 21 -10.99 27.04 -33.96
CA TYR A 21 -11.45 27.75 -32.75
C TYR A 21 -12.95 28.03 -32.76
N HIS A 22 -13.60 27.82 -31.62
CA HIS A 22 -15.02 28.08 -31.35
C HIS A 22 -15.20 28.65 -29.94
N HIS A 23 -16.18 29.55 -29.74
CA HIS A 23 -16.49 30.14 -28.42
C HIS A 23 -17.31 29.22 -27.50
N LYS A 24 -17.62 28.00 -27.94
CA LYS A 24 -18.38 27.00 -27.19
C LYS A 24 -17.80 25.62 -27.48
N PRO A 25 -17.82 24.70 -26.51
CA PRO A 25 -17.40 23.34 -26.74
C PRO A 25 -18.31 22.64 -27.75
N LEU A 26 -17.70 22.02 -28.77
CA LEU A 26 -18.41 21.32 -29.85
C LEU A 26 -18.20 19.80 -29.84
N TRP A 27 -17.20 19.33 -29.11
CA TRP A 27 -16.92 17.90 -28.91
C TRP A 27 -16.41 17.67 -27.49
N ALA A 28 -16.32 16.40 -27.12
CA ALA A 28 -15.73 15.97 -25.87
C ALA A 28 -14.56 15.04 -26.15
N ASN A 29 -13.49 15.16 -25.37
CA ASN A 29 -12.43 14.17 -25.32
C ASN A 29 -12.51 13.43 -23.98
N VAL A 30 -12.43 12.11 -24.02
CA VAL A 30 -12.33 11.27 -22.83
C VAL A 30 -10.89 10.83 -22.67
N ILE A 31 -10.26 11.22 -21.57
CA ILE A 31 -8.86 10.94 -21.27
C ILE A 31 -8.79 9.82 -20.24
N ASN A 32 -8.05 8.77 -20.58
CA ASN A 32 -7.72 7.67 -19.68
C ASN A 32 -6.22 7.64 -19.44
N ILE A 33 -5.83 7.85 -18.19
CA ILE A 33 -4.43 7.88 -17.77
C ILE A 33 -4.02 6.46 -17.38
N LYS A 34 -2.96 5.94 -18.00
CA LYS A 34 -2.41 4.61 -17.70
C LYS A 34 -0.94 4.72 -17.29
N ASP A 35 -0.57 3.97 -16.24
CA ASP A 35 0.82 3.83 -15.81
C ASP A 35 1.42 2.55 -16.40
N TRP A 36 2.07 2.68 -17.56
CA TRP A 36 2.80 1.58 -18.20
C TRP A 36 4.13 1.27 -17.52
N GLY A 37 4.71 2.24 -16.81
CA GLY A 37 5.92 2.06 -16.00
C GLY A 37 5.68 1.14 -14.81
N ASN A 38 4.40 0.95 -14.46
CA ASN A 38 3.92 -0.05 -13.52
C ASN A 38 4.50 0.14 -12.12
N GLN A 39 4.95 1.36 -11.77
CA GLN A 39 5.50 1.67 -10.45
C GLN A 39 4.39 2.06 -9.47
N SER A 40 3.18 2.32 -9.97
CA SER A 40 2.02 2.77 -9.21
C SER A 40 2.29 4.09 -8.47
N ARG A 41 3.06 4.95 -9.14
CA ARG A 41 3.42 6.30 -8.68
C ARG A 41 2.57 7.39 -9.33
N THR A 42 1.95 7.07 -10.46
CA THR A 42 1.10 7.99 -11.22
C THR A 42 -0.37 7.77 -10.87
N LEU A 43 -1.13 8.86 -10.77
CA LEU A 43 -2.59 8.82 -10.61
C LEU A 43 -3.24 8.23 -11.87
N THR A 44 -3.82 7.04 -11.75
CA THR A 44 -4.57 6.38 -12.84
C THR A 44 -6.07 6.30 -12.55
N CYS A 45 -6.47 6.55 -11.31
CA CYS A 45 -7.85 6.49 -10.85
C CYS A 45 -8.24 7.78 -10.11
N PHE A 46 -9.47 8.24 -10.31
CA PHE A 46 -10.05 9.43 -9.69
C PHE A 46 -11.51 9.16 -9.28
N PRO A 47 -12.03 9.77 -8.21
CA PRO A 47 -13.42 9.64 -7.81
C PRO A 47 -14.36 10.07 -8.93
N THR A 48 -15.34 9.22 -9.25
CA THR A 48 -16.34 9.52 -10.27
C THR A 48 -17.46 10.36 -9.68
N ASN A 49 -17.53 11.64 -10.04
CA ASN A 49 -18.60 12.55 -9.62
C ASN A 49 -18.87 13.62 -10.68
N TYR A 50 -19.41 13.22 -11.82
CA TYR A 50 -19.72 14.15 -12.91
C TYR A 50 -20.86 15.12 -12.59
N ARG A 51 -21.73 14.80 -11.62
CA ARG A 51 -22.85 15.67 -11.21
C ARG A 51 -22.39 16.83 -10.33
N ASN A 52 -21.31 16.63 -9.59
CA ASN A 52 -20.66 17.68 -8.79
C ASN A 52 -19.13 17.57 -8.92
N PRO A 53 -18.54 18.02 -10.05
CA PRO A 53 -17.14 17.80 -10.42
C PRO A 53 -16.19 18.77 -9.70
N VAL A 54 -16.18 18.77 -8.37
CA VAL A 54 -15.31 19.63 -7.55
C VAL A 54 -13.83 19.21 -7.61
N PHE A 55 -13.56 17.98 -8.05
CA PHE A 55 -12.25 17.34 -8.17
C PHE A 55 -12.30 16.31 -9.33
N PRO A 56 -11.20 16.06 -10.07
CA PRO A 56 -9.88 16.70 -9.97
C PRO A 56 -9.82 18.07 -10.64
N LYS A 57 -8.76 18.84 -10.34
CA LYS A 57 -8.42 20.09 -11.03
C LYS A 57 -6.94 20.08 -11.37
N PHE A 58 -6.60 19.95 -12.65
CA PHE A 58 -5.20 19.90 -13.10
C PHE A 58 -4.66 21.25 -13.59
N ASN A 59 -5.55 22.16 -13.97
CA ASN A 59 -5.24 23.46 -14.57
C ASN A 59 -5.93 24.62 -13.83
N TYR A 60 -5.41 25.83 -14.04
CA TYR A 60 -5.96 27.08 -13.50
C TYR A 60 -7.15 27.65 -14.31
N HIS A 61 -7.40 27.14 -15.52
CA HIS A 61 -8.41 27.68 -16.43
C HIS A 61 -9.73 26.91 -16.43
N ARG A 62 -10.76 27.54 -17.02
CA ARG A 62 -12.19 27.17 -17.07
C ARG A 62 -12.50 25.86 -17.81
N ASP A 63 -11.57 24.93 -17.87
CA ASP A 63 -11.80 23.64 -18.51
C ASP A 63 -12.82 22.87 -17.66
N PHE A 64 -13.99 22.62 -18.24
CA PHE A 64 -14.98 21.72 -17.66
C PHE A 64 -14.41 20.30 -17.68
N LEU A 65 -13.80 19.90 -16.57
CA LEU A 65 -13.27 18.56 -16.37
C LEU A 65 -14.28 17.73 -15.59
N LEU A 66 -14.89 16.74 -16.24
CA LEU A 66 -15.86 15.84 -15.60
C LEU A 66 -15.22 14.47 -15.35
N PRO A 67 -15.11 14.02 -14.08
CA PRO A 67 -14.71 12.66 -13.78
C PRO A 67 -15.90 11.71 -13.99
N THR A 68 -15.87 10.96 -15.08
CA THR A 68 -16.92 10.01 -15.46
C THR A 68 -16.44 8.56 -15.32
N THR A 69 -17.37 7.63 -15.50
CA THR A 69 -17.05 6.20 -15.59
C THR A 69 -16.21 5.87 -16.83
N GLU A 70 -16.30 6.63 -17.92
CA GLU A 70 -15.49 6.40 -19.12
C GLU A 70 -14.06 6.92 -18.99
N GLY A 71 -13.85 7.93 -18.15
CA GLY A 71 -12.56 8.60 -17.98
C GLY A 71 -12.73 10.04 -17.51
N LEU A 72 -11.68 10.83 -17.66
CA LEU A 72 -11.69 12.26 -17.42
C LEU A 72 -12.16 12.97 -18.70
N THR A 73 -13.37 13.53 -18.69
CA THR A 73 -13.95 14.16 -19.87
C THR A 73 -13.66 15.65 -19.86
N ILE A 74 -13.08 16.16 -20.95
CA ILE A 74 -12.93 17.59 -21.21
C ILE A 74 -13.76 18.00 -22.42
N PHE A 75 -14.04 19.30 -22.50
CA PHE A 75 -14.82 19.92 -23.56
C PHE A 75 -14.01 21.03 -24.23
N PRO A 76 -13.14 20.70 -25.20
CA PRO A 76 -12.29 21.69 -25.83
C PRO A 76 -13.08 22.65 -26.72
N GLU A 77 -12.64 23.90 -26.72
CA GLU A 77 -13.12 24.97 -27.61
C GLU A 77 -12.30 25.09 -28.90
N SER A 78 -11.11 24.47 -28.92
CA SER A 78 -10.17 24.52 -30.03
C SER A 78 -9.30 23.27 -30.05
N ILE A 79 -8.68 22.98 -31.21
CA ILE A 79 -7.61 21.99 -31.29
C ILE A 79 -6.38 22.61 -30.63
N ASN A 80 -6.08 22.18 -29.42
CA ASN A 80 -4.95 22.69 -28.67
C ASN A 80 -4.21 21.59 -27.92
N ARG A 81 -3.06 21.98 -27.39
CA ARG A 81 -2.22 21.14 -26.56
C ARG A 81 -2.57 21.38 -25.11
N GLN A 82 -2.85 20.30 -24.40
CA GLN A 82 -3.19 20.28 -22.99
C GLN A 82 -1.96 19.90 -22.18
N TYR A 83 -1.83 20.52 -21.01
CA TYR A 83 -0.79 20.24 -20.04
C TYR A 83 -1.50 20.02 -18.71
N TRP A 84 -1.29 18.87 -18.08
CA TRP A 84 -1.87 18.56 -16.77
C TRP A 84 -0.76 18.28 -15.77
N ASN A 85 -0.79 19.00 -14.65
CA ASN A 85 0.07 18.72 -13.52
C ASN A 85 -0.63 17.73 -12.60
N LEU A 86 -0.11 16.51 -12.52
CA LEU A 86 -0.66 15.50 -11.64
C LEU A 86 0.00 15.60 -10.25
N HIS A 87 -0.83 15.38 -9.25
CA HIS A 87 -0.39 15.19 -7.88
C HIS A 87 0.10 13.74 -7.67
N ASN A 88 0.80 13.47 -6.58
CA ASN A 88 0.95 12.08 -6.12
C ASN A 88 -0.36 11.58 -5.47
N GLY A 89 -0.46 10.27 -5.23
CA GLY A 89 -1.65 9.64 -4.67
C GLY A 89 -2.14 10.27 -3.35
N THR A 90 -1.22 10.52 -2.42
CA THR A 90 -1.52 11.14 -1.13
C THR A 90 -2.02 12.57 -1.27
N GLU A 91 -1.32 13.42 -2.03
CA GLU A 91 -1.75 14.79 -2.29
C GLU A 91 -3.13 14.85 -2.95
N ALA A 92 -3.38 13.98 -3.93
CA ALA A 92 -4.66 13.91 -4.63
C ALA A 92 -5.80 13.52 -3.69
N ILE A 93 -5.58 12.50 -2.85
CA ILE A 93 -6.56 12.05 -1.85
C ILE A 93 -6.82 13.16 -0.82
N ASN A 94 -5.79 13.86 -0.34
CA ASN A 94 -5.95 14.96 0.62
C ASN A 94 -6.74 16.12 0.04
N GLN A 95 -6.44 16.50 -1.20
CA GLN A 95 -7.20 17.54 -1.89
C GLN A 95 -8.66 17.14 -2.10
N TRP A 96 -8.92 15.88 -2.42
CA TRP A 96 -10.29 15.39 -2.54
C TRP A 96 -11.02 15.38 -1.19
N LEU A 97 -10.40 14.88 -0.11
CA LEU A 97 -10.96 14.90 1.25
C LEU A 97 -11.27 16.32 1.72
N SER A 98 -10.42 17.30 1.39
CA SER A 98 -10.68 18.71 1.71
C SER A 98 -11.95 19.26 1.07
N LYS A 99 -12.43 18.67 -0.04
CA LYS A 99 -13.73 19.06 -0.66
C LYS A 99 -14.94 18.61 0.15
N TYR A 100 -14.73 17.71 1.10
CA TYR A 100 -15.70 17.27 2.08
C TYR A 100 -15.40 17.87 3.47
N GLU A 101 -14.58 18.92 3.52
CA GLU A 101 -14.16 19.58 4.77
C GLU A 101 -13.53 18.62 5.78
N ILE A 102 -12.83 17.59 5.27
CA ILE A 102 -12.06 16.66 6.07
C ILE A 102 -10.58 17.06 5.99
N GLU A 103 -9.99 17.36 7.14
CA GLU A 103 -8.57 17.61 7.24
C GLU A 103 -7.83 16.27 7.28
N ALA A 104 -6.83 16.11 6.41
CA ALA A 104 -6.10 14.87 6.25
C ALA A 104 -4.60 15.11 6.28
N THR A 105 -3.90 14.43 7.18
CA THR A 105 -2.45 14.53 7.34
C THR A 105 -1.84 13.14 7.41
N VAL A 106 -0.67 12.97 6.78
CA VAL A 106 0.04 11.68 6.80
C VAL A 106 0.51 11.37 8.22
N SER A 107 0.08 10.22 8.75
CA SER A 107 0.46 9.76 10.09
C SER A 107 1.92 9.33 10.14
N ASP A 108 2.49 9.17 11.34
CA ASP A 108 3.87 8.69 11.47
C ASP A 108 4.06 7.25 10.94
N ALA A 109 3.05 6.40 11.10
CA ALA A 109 3.00 5.08 10.45
C ALA A 109 2.90 5.24 8.92
N GLY A 110 2.09 6.19 8.44
CA GLY A 110 1.98 6.54 7.03
C GLY A 110 3.30 6.95 6.39
N LYS A 111 4.11 7.77 7.08
CA LYS A 111 5.47 8.14 6.62
C LYS A 111 6.36 6.91 6.48
N SER A 112 6.24 5.95 7.40
CA SER A 112 6.98 4.69 7.36
C SER A 112 6.58 3.84 6.15
N VAL A 113 5.27 3.72 5.87
CA VAL A 113 4.75 3.05 4.66
C VAL A 113 5.28 3.70 3.39
N HIS A 114 5.22 5.03 3.30
CA HIS A 114 5.73 5.77 2.15
C HIS A 114 7.22 5.50 1.93
N GLN A 115 8.03 5.56 2.99
CA GLN A 115 9.46 5.30 2.92
C GLN A 115 9.79 3.84 2.55
N ILE A 116 9.02 2.86 3.03
CA ILE A 116 9.16 1.45 2.65
C ILE A 116 8.96 1.30 1.14
N ILE A 117 7.84 1.80 0.61
CA ILE A 117 7.47 1.68 -0.81
C ILE A 117 8.51 2.39 -1.69
N GLU A 118 8.93 3.60 -1.31
CA GLU A 118 9.91 4.37 -2.06
C GLU A 118 11.30 3.72 -2.06
N THR A 119 11.78 3.25 -0.91
CA THR A 119 13.12 2.63 -0.79
C THR A 119 13.22 1.36 -1.64
N ILE A 120 12.16 0.56 -1.66
CA ILE A 120 12.10 -0.69 -2.43
C ILE A 120 11.93 -0.47 -3.94
N GLY A 121 11.57 0.75 -4.36
CA GLY A 121 11.41 1.13 -5.78
C GLY A 121 9.99 0.98 -6.31
N GLY A 122 8.99 1.16 -5.45
CA GLY A 122 7.56 1.14 -5.80
C GLY A 122 6.81 -0.11 -5.33
N VAL A 123 5.48 -0.03 -5.36
CA VAL A 123 4.57 -1.08 -4.89
C VAL A 123 4.86 -2.47 -5.49
N PRO A 124 5.16 -2.62 -6.80
CA PRO A 124 5.58 -3.90 -7.38
C PRO A 124 6.65 -4.68 -6.66
N GLN A 125 7.61 -3.94 -6.12
CA GLN A 125 8.84 -4.50 -5.63
C GLN A 125 8.68 -5.04 -4.20
N LEU A 126 7.54 -4.74 -3.54
CA LEU A 126 7.13 -5.31 -2.26
C LEU A 126 6.90 -6.82 -2.28
N SER A 127 6.84 -7.44 -3.47
CA SER A 127 6.84 -8.91 -3.59
C SER A 127 8.06 -9.59 -2.94
N SER A 128 9.14 -8.87 -2.65
CA SER A 128 10.26 -9.36 -1.84
C SER A 128 9.93 -9.49 -0.34
N LEU A 129 8.97 -8.71 0.14
CA LEU A 129 8.47 -8.74 1.53
C LEU A 129 7.24 -9.63 1.69
N ALA A 130 6.67 -10.14 0.59
CA ALA A 130 5.55 -11.07 0.59
C ALA A 130 5.97 -12.49 1.04
N ASN A 131 6.67 -12.58 2.18
CA ASN A 131 7.08 -13.81 2.82
C ASN A 131 7.17 -13.59 4.34
N ARG A 132 6.38 -14.36 5.10
CA ARG A 132 6.31 -14.30 6.57
C ARG A 132 7.68 -14.35 7.24
N SER A 133 8.46 -15.38 6.95
CA SER A 133 9.79 -15.58 7.57
C SER A 133 10.78 -14.46 7.26
N THR A 134 10.66 -13.81 6.09
CA THR A 134 11.49 -12.65 5.75
C THR A 134 11.14 -11.45 6.63
N VAL A 135 9.86 -11.13 6.79
CA VAL A 135 9.44 -9.98 7.61
C VAL A 135 9.75 -10.22 9.09
N GLU A 136 9.51 -11.42 9.60
CA GLU A 136 9.88 -11.81 10.97
C GLU A 136 11.38 -11.66 11.21
N LEU A 137 12.22 -12.09 10.25
CA LEU A 137 13.67 -11.92 10.34
C LEU A 137 14.09 -10.45 10.35
N LEU A 138 13.52 -9.62 9.47
CA LEU A 138 13.84 -8.19 9.42
C LEU A 138 13.46 -7.50 10.74
N ASN A 139 12.32 -7.87 11.33
CA ASN A 139 11.91 -7.37 12.64
C ASN A 139 12.82 -7.86 13.77
N ASP A 140 13.23 -9.14 13.76
CA ASP A 140 14.23 -9.69 14.69
C ASP A 140 15.55 -8.88 14.62
N MET A 141 16.04 -8.60 13.40
CA MET A 141 17.22 -7.76 13.20
C MET A 141 17.03 -6.33 13.73
N ALA A 142 15.88 -5.71 13.50
CA ALA A 142 15.58 -4.35 13.95
C ALA A 142 15.58 -4.22 15.48
N ASN A 143 15.15 -5.28 16.19
CA ASN A 143 15.05 -5.30 17.65
C ASN A 143 16.37 -5.63 18.38
N LYS A 144 17.44 -6.01 17.66
CA LYS A 144 18.75 -6.26 18.29
C LYS A 144 19.36 -4.96 18.83
N SER A 145 19.53 -4.87 20.14
CA SER A 145 19.80 -3.63 20.89
C SER A 145 21.13 -2.92 20.58
N LEU A 146 22.18 -3.65 20.18
CA LEU A 146 23.53 -3.08 20.06
C LEU A 146 23.90 -2.67 18.63
N THR A 147 23.71 -3.57 17.67
CA THR A 147 24.18 -3.34 16.29
C THR A 147 23.08 -3.41 15.24
N ARG A 148 21.88 -3.88 15.61
CA ARG A 148 20.75 -4.14 14.69
C ARG A 148 21.16 -4.95 13.45
N SER A 149 22.17 -5.79 13.60
CA SER A 149 22.78 -6.53 12.51
C SER A 149 22.78 -8.04 12.76
N MET A 150 23.03 -8.78 11.69
CA MET A 150 23.11 -10.23 11.67
C MET A 150 24.34 -10.66 10.89
N HIS A 151 25.05 -11.66 11.39
CA HIS A 151 26.24 -12.21 10.72
C HIS A 151 25.91 -12.61 9.27
N ALA A 152 26.83 -12.35 8.34
CA ALA A 152 26.56 -12.51 6.91
C ALA A 152 26.17 -13.93 6.51
N GLU A 153 26.79 -14.95 7.12
CA GLU A 153 26.45 -16.36 6.88
C GLU A 153 25.10 -16.74 7.51
N GLU A 154 24.85 -16.32 8.75
CA GLU A 154 23.55 -16.52 9.43
C GLU A 154 22.41 -15.91 8.61
N PHE A 155 22.58 -14.67 8.13
CA PHE A 155 21.61 -13.97 7.31
C PHE A 155 21.31 -14.74 6.01
N LYS A 156 22.36 -15.16 5.30
CA LYS A 156 22.21 -15.95 4.06
C LYS A 156 21.48 -17.27 4.33
N ASN A 157 21.81 -17.95 5.44
CA ASN A 157 21.21 -19.24 5.80
C ASN A 157 19.74 -19.12 6.21
N ARG A 158 19.36 -18.05 6.93
CA ARG A 158 17.97 -17.82 7.36
C ARG A 158 17.07 -17.32 6.24
N ILE A 159 17.59 -16.50 5.32
CA ILE A 159 16.81 -15.95 4.19
C ILE A 159 16.71 -16.93 3.02
N ASN A 160 17.81 -17.60 2.64
CA ASN A 160 17.79 -18.47 1.49
C ASN A 160 17.16 -19.82 1.88
N THR A 161 15.95 -20.06 1.39
CA THR A 161 15.31 -21.36 1.55
C THR A 161 15.77 -22.32 0.46
N LYS A 162 15.66 -23.64 0.70
CA LYS A 162 15.99 -24.68 -0.29
C LYS A 162 15.26 -24.48 -1.64
N LYS A 163 14.06 -23.88 -1.61
CA LYS A 163 13.21 -23.62 -2.78
C LYS A 163 13.51 -22.28 -3.47
N ASN A 164 14.16 -21.32 -2.81
CA ASN A 164 14.35 -19.97 -3.37
C ASN A 164 15.75 -19.42 -3.04
N LYS A 165 16.66 -19.48 -4.01
CA LYS A 165 18.11 -19.26 -3.81
C LYS A 165 18.58 -17.80 -3.93
N ARG A 166 17.69 -16.83 -4.20
CA ARG A 166 18.05 -15.42 -4.41
C ARG A 166 17.38 -14.35 -3.52
N PRO A 167 16.57 -14.65 -2.48
CA PRO A 167 15.91 -13.59 -1.72
C PRO A 167 16.90 -12.62 -1.03
N ALA A 168 18.05 -13.10 -0.54
CA ALA A 168 19.06 -12.24 0.08
C ALA A 168 19.60 -11.17 -0.87
N SER A 169 19.96 -11.56 -2.11
CA SER A 169 20.44 -10.62 -3.14
C SER A 169 19.39 -9.56 -3.49
N ARG A 170 18.11 -9.94 -3.47
CA ARG A 170 17.01 -9.01 -3.74
C ARG A 170 16.88 -7.97 -2.63
N LEU A 171 16.91 -8.40 -1.36
CA LEU A 171 16.84 -7.49 -0.21
C LEU A 171 17.99 -6.47 -0.21
N ILE A 172 19.19 -6.90 -0.59
CA ILE A 172 20.37 -6.02 -0.73
C ILE A 172 20.16 -5.03 -1.89
N SER A 173 19.77 -5.52 -3.07
CA SER A 173 19.56 -4.66 -4.26
C SER A 173 18.46 -3.61 -4.05
N GLN A 174 17.45 -3.93 -3.24
CA GLN A 174 16.34 -3.05 -2.87
C GLN A 174 16.66 -2.18 -1.65
N LYS A 175 17.90 -2.18 -1.16
CA LYS A 175 18.36 -1.38 -0.01
C LYS A 175 17.55 -1.60 1.28
N ILE A 176 16.96 -2.79 1.44
CA ILE A 176 16.25 -3.19 2.68
C ILE A 176 17.28 -3.52 3.77
N VAL A 177 18.36 -4.19 3.36
CA VAL A 177 19.53 -4.49 4.19
C VAL A 177 20.80 -3.95 3.55
N GLN A 178 21.76 -3.54 4.36
CA GLN A 178 23.08 -3.10 3.92
C GLN A 178 24.17 -3.98 4.52
N LEU A 179 25.21 -4.24 3.72
CA LEU A 179 26.42 -4.89 4.20
C LEU A 179 27.25 -3.89 5.00
N GLY A 180 27.81 -4.37 6.10
CA GLY A 180 28.79 -3.64 6.88
C GLY A 180 29.69 -4.58 7.66
N LEU A 181 30.61 -3.99 8.40
CA LEU A 181 31.55 -4.70 9.25
C LEU A 181 31.28 -4.33 10.71
N GLU A 182 31.06 -5.34 11.53
CA GLU A 182 31.09 -5.17 12.98
C GLU A 182 32.53 -5.27 13.47
N LEU A 183 32.95 -4.27 14.22
CA LEU A 183 34.29 -4.16 14.79
C LEU A 183 34.22 -3.99 16.30
N LYS A 184 35.09 -4.73 16.99
CA LYS A 184 35.25 -4.62 18.44
C LYS A 184 36.14 -3.42 18.77
N CYS A 185 35.61 -2.48 19.55
CA CYS A 185 36.35 -1.29 19.96
C CYS A 185 37.50 -1.67 20.91
N SER A 186 38.73 -1.28 20.59
CA SER A 186 39.91 -1.56 21.44
C SER A 186 39.96 -0.77 22.75
N LYS A 187 39.05 0.20 22.94
CA LYS A 187 39.00 1.08 24.12
C LYS A 187 37.96 0.66 25.17
N CYS A 188 36.88 0.01 24.76
CA CYS A 188 35.77 -0.34 25.66
C CYS A 188 35.10 -1.69 25.34
N ASP A 189 35.71 -2.50 24.46
CA ASP A 189 35.28 -3.83 24.06
C ASP A 189 33.87 -3.94 23.44
N SER A 190 33.18 -2.82 23.20
CA SER A 190 31.87 -2.82 22.55
C SER A 190 31.98 -3.09 21.05
N TRP A 191 31.02 -3.85 20.53
CA TRP A 191 30.84 -4.03 19.09
C TRP A 191 30.15 -2.82 18.46
N ASN A 192 30.67 -2.36 17.32
CA ASN A 192 30.11 -1.26 16.54
C ASN A 192 29.97 -1.73 15.09
N TRP A 193 28.84 -1.41 14.45
CA TRP A 193 28.60 -1.71 13.05
C TRP A 193 28.91 -0.50 12.18
N TYR A 194 29.72 -0.68 11.13
CA TYR A 194 30.05 0.35 10.15
C TYR A 194 29.62 -0.09 8.76
N GLU A 195 28.95 0.78 8.03
CA GLU A 195 28.67 0.57 6.60
C GLU A 195 29.98 0.48 5.82
N VAL A 196 30.01 -0.33 4.76
CA VAL A 196 31.20 -0.48 3.90
C VAL A 196 31.74 0.87 3.43
N ASN A 197 30.86 1.80 3.05
CA ASN A 197 31.22 3.13 2.58
C ASN A 197 31.83 4.04 3.66
N ASN A 198 31.65 3.69 4.94
CA ASN A 198 32.12 4.45 6.10
C ASN A 198 33.30 3.77 6.81
N LEU A 199 33.88 2.72 6.23
CA LEU A 199 35.07 2.08 6.77
C LEU A 199 36.30 2.95 6.51
N ASN A 200 37.14 3.09 7.54
CA ASN A 200 38.37 3.87 7.49
C ASN A 200 39.41 3.25 8.44
N TYR A 201 40.68 3.68 8.35
CA TYR A 201 41.77 3.21 9.21
C TYR A 201 41.62 3.67 10.67
N GLU A 202 40.93 4.78 10.89
CA GLU A 202 40.51 5.25 12.22
C GLU A 202 38.99 5.37 12.27
N LEU A 203 38.38 4.82 13.31
CA LEU A 203 36.94 4.72 13.47
C LEU A 203 36.51 5.25 14.83
N SER A 204 35.34 5.90 14.87
CA SER A 204 34.74 6.40 16.12
C SER A 204 33.79 5.38 16.72
N CYS A 205 33.99 5.02 17.98
CA CYS A 205 33.10 4.10 18.69
C CYS A 205 31.80 4.78 19.10
N ASN A 206 30.65 4.23 18.71
CA ASN A 206 29.31 4.75 19.05
C ASN A 206 28.98 4.69 20.55
N ARG A 207 29.74 3.93 21.35
CA ARG A 207 29.52 3.78 22.80
C ARG A 207 30.41 4.69 23.64
N CYS A 208 31.71 4.67 23.43
CA CYS A 208 32.66 5.47 24.22
C CYS A 208 33.11 6.76 23.54
N LEU A 209 32.70 6.98 22.28
CA LEU A 209 33.01 8.16 21.45
C LEU A 209 34.51 8.39 21.18
N LYS A 210 35.37 7.44 21.57
CA LYS A 210 36.81 7.48 21.30
C LYS A 210 37.11 6.90 19.92
N LEU A 211 38.16 7.44 19.30
CA LEU A 211 38.76 6.88 18.10
C LEU A 211 39.55 5.61 18.44
N PHE A 212 39.47 4.62 17.55
CA PHE A 212 40.30 3.42 17.58
C PHE A 212 40.70 3.00 16.17
N SER A 213 41.84 2.35 16.07
CA SER A 213 42.38 1.90 14.79
C SER A 213 41.66 0.64 14.31
N PHE A 214 41.43 0.58 13.00
CA PHE A 214 41.01 -0.64 12.33
C PHE A 214 42.05 -1.76 12.55
N PRO A 215 41.66 -3.03 12.76
CA PRO A 215 42.59 -4.13 12.98
C PRO A 215 43.29 -4.56 11.67
N ILE A 216 44.18 -3.71 11.13
CA ILE A 216 44.83 -3.89 9.82
C ILE A 216 45.67 -5.17 9.74
N LEU A 217 46.31 -5.57 10.84
CA LEU A 217 47.16 -6.78 10.87
C LEU A 217 46.34 -8.07 10.89
N GLU A 218 45.12 -8.02 11.43
CA GLU A 218 44.23 -9.17 11.55
C GLU A 218 42.78 -8.84 11.13
N PRO A 219 42.57 -8.39 9.87
CA PRO A 219 41.31 -7.83 9.43
C PRO A 219 40.20 -8.86 9.26
N SER A 220 40.52 -10.15 9.38
CA SER A 220 39.60 -11.29 9.29
C SER A 220 39.49 -12.08 10.59
N ASN A 221 40.12 -11.61 11.68
CA ASN A 221 40.00 -12.27 12.98
C ASN A 221 38.58 -12.08 13.51
N SER A 222 37.85 -13.18 13.70
CA SER A 222 36.45 -13.20 14.12
C SER A 222 36.22 -12.65 15.53
N SER A 223 37.27 -12.60 16.36
CA SER A 223 37.23 -11.97 17.69
C SER A 223 37.28 -10.44 17.64
N LEU A 224 37.74 -9.86 16.52
CA LEU A 224 37.91 -8.42 16.33
C LEU A 224 36.98 -7.84 15.26
N SER A 225 36.60 -8.64 14.26
CA SER A 225 35.88 -8.20 13.07
C SER A 225 34.94 -9.28 12.56
N ARG A 226 33.75 -8.89 12.09
CA ARG A 226 32.77 -9.82 11.50
C ARG A 226 31.87 -9.12 10.49
N TRP A 227 31.74 -9.71 9.30
CA TRP A 227 30.83 -9.22 8.27
C TRP A 227 29.38 -9.46 8.69
N SER A 228 28.54 -8.43 8.56
CA SER A 228 27.14 -8.52 8.96
C SER A 228 26.25 -7.62 8.11
N TYR A 229 24.98 -8.01 7.98
CA TYR A 229 23.95 -7.21 7.36
C TYR A 229 23.14 -6.48 8.42
N ARG A 230 22.77 -5.24 8.16
CA ARG A 230 21.91 -4.42 9.01
C ARG A 230 20.67 -3.97 8.25
N VAL A 231 19.51 -3.99 8.91
CA VAL A 231 18.29 -3.35 8.40
C VAL A 231 18.43 -1.84 8.50
N VAL A 232 17.95 -1.13 7.47
CA VAL A 232 18.17 0.31 7.35
C VAL A 232 16.87 1.08 7.16
N TRP A 233 16.90 2.40 7.42
CA TRP A 233 15.78 3.32 7.18
C TRP A 233 14.49 2.88 7.88
N ALA A 234 13.36 2.91 7.19
CA ALA A 234 12.06 2.48 7.73
C ALA A 234 12.05 1.00 8.17
N PHE A 235 12.91 0.15 7.59
CA PHE A 235 12.99 -1.27 7.96
C PHE A 235 13.70 -1.49 9.31
N ALA A 236 14.43 -0.49 9.81
CA ALA A 236 15.11 -0.52 11.09
C ALA A 236 14.24 -0.04 12.28
N LEU A 237 13.01 0.37 11.99
CA LEU A 237 12.03 0.74 13.01
C LEU A 237 11.50 -0.54 13.70
N PRO A 238 11.35 -0.53 15.04
CA PRO A 238 10.82 -1.67 15.78
C PRO A 238 9.34 -1.90 15.46
N ASP A 239 8.78 -2.97 16.03
CA ASP A 239 7.37 -3.34 15.93
C ASP A 239 6.87 -3.42 14.48
N TYR A 240 7.65 -4.13 13.64
CA TYR A 240 7.33 -4.34 12.24
C TYR A 240 7.20 -3.02 11.47
N ALA A 241 8.19 -2.14 11.65
CA ALA A 241 8.18 -0.78 11.12
C ALA A 241 6.93 0.00 11.54
N ARG A 242 6.54 -0.12 12.81
CA ARG A 242 5.31 0.46 13.39
C ARG A 242 4.05 0.10 12.60
N GLY A 243 3.94 -1.16 12.16
CA GLY A 243 2.83 -1.65 11.33
C GLY A 243 2.98 -1.36 9.82
N GLY A 244 4.04 -0.65 9.40
CA GLY A 244 4.26 -0.26 8.01
C GLY A 244 4.37 -1.44 7.03
N TYR A 245 4.86 -2.60 7.48
CA TYR A 245 4.88 -3.81 6.63
C TYR A 245 3.47 -4.28 6.26
N ALA A 246 2.53 -4.33 7.21
CA ALA A 246 1.18 -4.82 6.97
C ALA A 246 0.42 -3.91 5.99
N ALA A 247 0.47 -2.59 6.20
CA ALA A 247 -0.16 -1.62 5.31
C ALA A 247 0.47 -1.65 3.90
N SER A 248 1.80 -1.76 3.81
CA SER A 248 2.50 -1.87 2.51
C SER A 248 2.08 -3.14 1.76
N LEU A 249 2.00 -4.29 2.44
CA LEU A 249 1.58 -5.56 1.83
C LEU A 249 0.09 -5.53 1.43
N ALA A 250 -0.77 -4.84 2.18
CA ALA A 250 -2.16 -4.64 1.80
C ALA A 250 -2.28 -3.78 0.53
N ILE A 251 -1.53 -2.68 0.42
CA ILE A 251 -1.46 -1.88 -0.82
C ILE A 251 -0.94 -2.75 -1.98
N HIS A 252 0.12 -3.53 -1.75
CA HIS A 252 0.65 -4.48 -2.73
C HIS A 252 -0.39 -5.50 -3.19
N PHE A 253 -1.22 -6.04 -2.29
CA PHE A 253 -2.30 -6.95 -2.64
C PHE A 253 -3.25 -6.30 -3.66
N PHE A 254 -3.78 -5.11 -3.37
CA PHE A 254 -4.70 -4.46 -4.31
C PHE A 254 -4.03 -4.09 -5.64
N VAL A 255 -2.85 -3.49 -5.59
CA VAL A 255 -2.15 -2.99 -6.79
C VAL A 255 -1.57 -4.10 -7.65
N ARG A 256 -1.00 -5.16 -7.06
CA ARG A 256 -0.29 -6.22 -7.81
C ARG A 256 -1.07 -7.50 -7.93
N LYS A 257 -1.94 -7.85 -6.97
CA LYS A 257 -2.67 -9.12 -7.01
C LYS A 257 -4.04 -8.95 -7.62
N VAL A 258 -4.73 -7.87 -7.24
CA VAL A 258 -6.06 -7.58 -7.77
C VAL A 258 -5.98 -6.85 -9.12
N SER A 259 -5.31 -5.69 -9.17
CA SER A 259 -5.27 -4.80 -10.34
C SER A 259 -4.43 -5.31 -11.53
N TYR A 260 -3.29 -5.96 -11.28
CA TYR A 260 -2.50 -6.51 -12.40
C TYR A 260 -3.20 -7.69 -13.07
N SER A 261 -3.88 -8.51 -12.27
CA SER A 261 -4.58 -9.70 -12.77
C SER A 261 -5.94 -9.36 -13.40
N HIS A 262 -6.51 -8.19 -13.08
CA HIS A 262 -7.87 -7.82 -13.46
C HIS A 262 -8.00 -6.31 -13.62
N ARG A 263 -8.75 -5.84 -14.61
CA ARG A 263 -8.84 -4.44 -15.08
C ARG A 263 -9.38 -3.45 -14.01
N LEU A 264 -8.61 -3.22 -12.96
CA LEU A 264 -8.92 -2.37 -11.82
C LEU A 264 -7.83 -1.30 -11.75
N ASN A 265 -8.19 -0.04 -11.93
CA ASN A 265 -7.25 1.07 -11.74
C ASN A 265 -7.26 1.48 -10.28
N ILE A 266 -6.07 1.69 -9.71
CA ILE A 266 -5.91 2.04 -8.30
C ILE A 266 -5.04 3.28 -8.16
N THR A 267 -5.54 4.23 -7.38
CA THR A 267 -4.76 5.30 -6.76
C THR A 267 -4.73 5.03 -5.26
N TRP A 268 -3.58 5.23 -4.61
CA TRP A 268 -3.41 4.92 -3.19
C TRP A 268 -2.74 6.06 -2.43
N SER A 269 -2.99 6.11 -1.13
CA SER A 269 -2.24 6.91 -0.14
C SER A 269 -1.82 6.01 1.01
N SER A 270 -0.64 6.30 1.58
CA SER A 270 -0.23 5.77 2.88
C SER A 270 -1.11 6.31 4.02
N GLY A 271 -0.88 5.78 5.23
CA GLY A 271 -1.67 6.06 6.42
C GLY A 271 -1.89 7.54 6.73
N GLN A 272 -3.12 7.86 7.12
CA GLN A 272 -3.60 9.22 7.32
C GLN A 272 -4.39 9.33 8.63
N GLU A 273 -4.12 10.42 9.34
CA GLU A 273 -4.98 10.94 10.39
C GLU A 273 -6.00 11.88 9.75
N LEU A 274 -7.27 11.69 10.12
CA LEU A 274 -8.40 12.38 9.53
C LEU A 274 -9.17 13.11 10.64
N THR A 275 -9.45 14.39 10.45
CA THR A 275 -10.38 15.15 11.28
C THR A 275 -11.62 15.45 10.46
N LEU A 276 -12.75 14.89 10.87
CA LEU A 276 -14.02 15.00 10.15
C LEU A 276 -14.71 16.34 10.46
N GLN A 277 -15.75 16.65 9.67
CA GLN A 277 -16.60 17.83 9.88
C GLN A 277 -17.19 17.92 11.29
N SER A 278 -17.48 16.78 11.93
CA SER A 278 -17.97 16.72 13.31
C SER A 278 -16.91 17.07 14.36
N GLY A 279 -15.63 17.21 13.96
CA GLY A 279 -14.47 17.33 14.85
C GLY A 279 -13.96 15.97 15.35
N GLU A 280 -14.67 14.88 15.05
CA GLU A 280 -14.22 13.54 15.41
C GLU A 280 -13.00 13.13 14.60
N LYS A 281 -12.12 12.36 15.24
CA LYS A 281 -10.89 11.89 14.64
C LYS A 281 -11.04 10.43 14.19
N ALA A 282 -10.67 10.20 12.94
CA ALA A 282 -10.53 8.87 12.36
C ALA A 282 -9.09 8.68 11.88
N GLU A 283 -8.75 7.43 11.61
CA GLU A 283 -7.44 7.05 11.08
C GLU A 283 -7.65 5.93 10.08
N ALA A 284 -6.85 5.92 9.03
CA ALA A 284 -6.77 4.81 8.10
C ALA A 284 -5.30 4.57 7.76
N ASP A 285 -4.82 3.34 7.91
CA ASP A 285 -3.44 2.93 7.60
C ASP A 285 -3.12 3.00 6.10
N PHE A 286 -4.14 2.96 5.26
CA PHE A 286 -4.07 3.31 3.85
C PHE A 286 -5.44 3.71 3.29
N ILE A 287 -5.45 4.49 2.21
CA ILE A 287 -6.67 4.91 1.51
C ILE A 287 -6.50 4.61 0.02
N LEU A 288 -7.49 3.99 -0.62
CA LEU A 288 -7.46 3.72 -2.06
C LEU A 288 -8.69 4.29 -2.77
N TRP A 289 -8.50 4.69 -4.01
CA TRP A 289 -9.55 4.75 -5.01
C TRP A 289 -9.39 3.58 -5.95
N ALA A 290 -10.46 2.81 -6.13
CA ALA A 290 -10.47 1.62 -6.98
C ALA A 290 -11.58 1.74 -8.02
N LYS A 291 -11.22 1.73 -9.31
CA LYS A 291 -12.18 1.80 -10.42
C LYS A 291 -12.04 0.58 -11.32
N ARG A 292 -13.12 -0.20 -11.39
CA ARG A 292 -13.21 -1.37 -12.25
C ARG A 292 -13.55 -0.95 -13.68
N GLU A 293 -12.67 -1.26 -14.62
CA GLU A 293 -12.89 -1.02 -16.05
C GLU A 293 -13.86 -2.05 -16.64
N GLY A 294 -14.79 -1.59 -17.47
CA GLY A 294 -15.69 -2.47 -18.22
C GLY A 294 -14.96 -3.23 -19.32
N ILE A 295 -15.40 -4.46 -19.61
CA ILE A 295 -14.95 -5.21 -20.80
C ILE A 295 -15.75 -4.78 -22.03
N VAL A 296 -17.06 -4.65 -21.84
CA VAL A 296 -18.03 -4.13 -22.79
C VAL A 296 -18.97 -3.23 -21.98
N GLY A 297 -19.23 -2.01 -22.46
CA GLY A 297 -20.03 -1.02 -21.76
C GLY A 297 -19.25 -0.18 -20.74
N LEU A 298 -19.98 0.57 -19.92
CA LEU A 298 -19.41 1.56 -19.00
C LEU A 298 -18.66 0.90 -17.84
N SER A 299 -17.50 1.46 -17.49
CA SER A 299 -16.82 1.14 -16.23
C SER A 299 -17.72 1.43 -15.02
N LYS A 300 -17.40 0.84 -13.88
CA LYS A 300 -18.15 1.12 -12.66
C LYS A 300 -17.70 2.44 -12.03
N PRO A 301 -18.56 3.07 -11.19
CA PRO A 301 -18.13 4.16 -10.33
C PRO A 301 -16.93 3.76 -9.48
N THR A 302 -16.13 4.74 -9.09
CA THR A 302 -14.95 4.51 -8.26
C THR A 302 -15.37 4.22 -6.83
N ASN A 303 -14.89 3.11 -6.28
CA ASN A 303 -15.03 2.81 -4.86
C ASN A 303 -13.92 3.52 -4.07
N ILE A 304 -14.27 4.02 -2.89
CA ILE A 304 -13.28 4.39 -1.88
C ILE A 304 -13.04 3.21 -0.94
N VAL A 305 -11.77 2.99 -0.62
CA VAL A 305 -11.31 1.94 0.29
C VAL A 305 -10.56 2.60 1.44
N PHE A 306 -10.93 2.27 2.67
CA PHE A 306 -10.17 2.60 3.88
C PHE A 306 -9.62 1.32 4.47
N GLY A 307 -8.36 1.33 4.89
CA GLY A 307 -7.68 0.17 5.42
C GLY A 307 -7.19 0.36 6.85
N GLU A 308 -7.39 -0.66 7.67
CA GLU A 308 -6.75 -0.84 8.97
C GLU A 308 -5.84 -2.08 8.87
N ALA A 309 -4.55 -1.93 9.14
CA ALA A 309 -3.54 -2.93 8.90
C ALA A 309 -2.71 -3.23 10.15
N LYS A 310 -2.64 -4.50 10.54
CA LYS A 310 -1.88 -4.94 11.72
C LYS A 310 -0.88 -6.01 11.31
N SER A 311 0.30 -5.97 11.91
CA SER A 311 1.29 -7.06 11.73
C SER A 311 0.86 -8.29 12.54
N PHE A 312 1.78 -9.01 13.17
CA PHE A 312 1.46 -10.24 13.93
C PHE A 312 0.90 -9.97 15.34
N ALA A 313 -0.01 -8.99 15.47
CA ALA A 313 -0.64 -8.67 16.75
C ALA A 313 -1.55 -9.83 17.21
N LYS A 314 -1.42 -10.22 18.48
CA LYS A 314 -2.24 -11.30 19.07
C LYS A 314 -3.73 -10.96 18.99
N ASP A 315 -4.11 -9.78 19.47
CA ASP A 315 -5.42 -9.17 19.26
C ASP A 315 -5.24 -7.97 18.33
N ALA A 316 -5.51 -8.19 17.04
CA ALA A 316 -5.20 -7.26 15.98
C ALA A 316 -6.19 -6.10 15.94
N PHE A 317 -7.50 -6.39 15.97
CA PHE A 317 -8.54 -5.40 15.73
C PHE A 317 -9.42 -5.21 16.97
N LYS A 318 -9.22 -4.06 17.61
CA LYS A 318 -9.92 -3.67 18.84
C LYS A 318 -11.20 -2.92 18.52
N ASN A 319 -12.08 -2.79 19.51
CA ASN A 319 -13.30 -2.00 19.38
C ASN A 319 -13.04 -0.55 18.97
N SER A 320 -11.93 0.05 19.44
CA SER A 320 -11.52 1.40 19.04
C SER A 320 -11.27 1.51 17.53
N ASP A 321 -10.65 0.49 16.94
CA ASP A 321 -10.32 0.46 15.52
C ASP A 321 -11.60 0.32 14.70
N ILE A 322 -12.53 -0.53 15.17
CA ILE A 322 -13.85 -0.68 14.57
C ILE A 322 -14.66 0.62 14.63
N GLN A 323 -14.66 1.35 15.75
CA GLN A 323 -15.39 2.62 15.85
C GLN A 323 -14.80 3.69 14.91
N LYS A 324 -13.47 3.80 14.80
CA LYS A 324 -12.83 4.70 13.82
C LYS A 324 -13.24 4.37 12.38
N MET A 325 -13.24 3.09 12.02
CA MET A 325 -13.62 2.64 10.68
C MET A 325 -15.12 2.79 10.41
N LYS A 326 -15.95 2.59 11.44
CA LYS A 326 -17.40 2.84 11.39
C LYS A 326 -17.70 4.30 11.06
N LEU A 327 -17.02 5.22 11.73
CA LEU A 327 -17.14 6.66 11.51
C LEU A 327 -16.79 7.04 10.06
N LEU A 328 -15.76 6.41 9.47
CA LEU A 328 -15.43 6.57 8.06
C LEU A 328 -16.53 6.04 7.13
N ALA A 329 -17.14 4.90 7.44
CA ALA A 329 -18.26 4.37 6.65
C ALA A 329 -19.53 5.23 6.75
N GLU A 330 -19.81 5.83 7.90
CA GLU A 330 -20.93 6.77 8.06
C GLU A 330 -20.70 8.07 7.28
N THR A 331 -19.44 8.50 7.15
CA THR A 331 -19.04 9.66 6.34
C THR A 331 -19.02 9.34 4.84
N PHE A 332 -18.60 8.13 4.49
CA PHE A 332 -18.51 7.64 3.12
C PHE A 332 -19.35 6.37 2.96
N PRO A 333 -20.68 6.51 2.77
CA PRO A 333 -21.56 5.37 2.53
C PRO A 333 -21.08 4.52 1.37
N LYS A 334 -21.31 3.20 1.46
CA LYS A 334 -20.89 2.21 0.44
C LYS A 334 -19.37 2.13 0.25
N SER A 335 -18.58 2.72 1.16
CA SER A 335 -17.14 2.51 1.20
C SER A 335 -16.80 1.04 1.48
N ILE A 336 -15.57 0.67 1.11
CA ILE A 336 -15.00 -0.64 1.42
C ILE A 336 -14.03 -0.44 2.59
N LEU A 337 -14.27 -1.13 3.68
CA LEU A 337 -13.43 -1.11 4.87
C LEU A 337 -12.63 -2.41 4.93
N VAL A 338 -11.30 -2.30 4.92
CA VAL A 338 -10.39 -3.45 4.87
C VAL A 338 -9.70 -3.61 6.20
N PHE A 339 -9.83 -4.79 6.80
CA PHE A 339 -9.06 -5.21 7.97
C PHE A 339 -8.01 -6.21 7.50
N ALA A 340 -6.76 -5.76 7.40
CA ALA A 340 -5.64 -6.54 6.89
C ALA A 340 -4.69 -6.94 8.03
N THR A 341 -4.37 -8.23 8.14
CA THR A 341 -3.40 -8.70 9.13
C THR A 341 -2.41 -9.70 8.57
N MET A 342 -1.19 -9.69 9.10
CA MET A 342 -0.13 -10.63 8.69
C MET A 342 -0.25 -11.99 9.38
N LYS A 343 -1.13 -12.14 10.38
CA LYS A 343 -1.39 -13.43 11.01
C LYS A 343 -2.28 -14.31 10.13
N ASP A 344 -2.12 -15.62 10.29
CA ASP A 344 -2.99 -16.60 9.65
C ASP A 344 -4.36 -16.62 10.35
N PHE A 345 -5.40 -17.10 9.65
CA PHE A 345 -6.77 -17.12 10.19
C PHE A 345 -6.87 -17.94 11.49
N GLU A 346 -6.10 -19.02 11.58
CA GLU A 346 -6.04 -19.90 12.73
C GLU A 346 -5.50 -19.21 14.00
N GLU A 347 -4.87 -18.03 13.86
CA GLU A 347 -4.36 -17.20 14.96
C GLU A 347 -5.38 -16.14 15.44
N PHE A 348 -6.59 -16.08 14.86
CA PHE A 348 -7.65 -15.19 15.34
C PHE A 348 -8.31 -15.75 16.60
N SER A 349 -8.52 -14.87 17.58
CA SER A 349 -9.37 -15.19 18.72
C SER A 349 -10.85 -15.18 18.33
N VAL A 350 -11.66 -15.93 19.08
CA VAL A 350 -13.12 -15.95 18.90
C VAL A 350 -13.71 -14.54 19.05
N ASP A 351 -13.19 -13.75 19.99
CA ASP A 351 -13.67 -12.40 20.24
C ASP A 351 -13.36 -11.45 19.07
N GLU A 352 -12.19 -11.58 18.44
CA GLU A 352 -11.87 -10.81 17.22
C GLU A 352 -12.81 -11.15 16.07
N ILE A 353 -13.06 -12.45 15.85
CA ILE A 353 -13.97 -12.91 14.80
C ILE A 353 -15.38 -12.37 15.06
N ASN A 354 -15.86 -12.44 16.31
CA ASN A 354 -17.19 -11.95 16.67
C ASN A 354 -17.30 -10.43 16.48
N ARG A 355 -16.30 -9.65 16.92
CA ARG A 355 -16.25 -8.19 16.69
C ARG A 355 -16.33 -7.83 15.21
N LEU A 356 -15.51 -8.49 14.38
CA LEU A 356 -15.51 -8.25 12.93
C LEU A 356 -16.82 -8.72 12.27
N ARG A 357 -17.41 -9.84 12.73
CA ARG A 357 -18.71 -10.34 12.25
C ARG A 357 -19.82 -9.35 12.55
N GLU A 358 -19.96 -8.90 13.78
CA GLU A 358 -20.96 -7.91 14.19
C GLU A 358 -20.81 -6.63 13.36
N PHE A 359 -19.57 -6.19 13.12
CA PHE A 359 -19.32 -5.02 12.29
C PHE A 359 -19.67 -5.25 10.81
N ALA A 360 -19.39 -6.44 10.27
CA ALA A 360 -19.79 -6.82 8.92
C ALA A 360 -21.31 -6.92 8.76
N GLU A 361 -22.03 -7.43 9.76
CA GLU A 361 -23.50 -7.44 9.80
C GLU A 361 -24.04 -6.01 9.83
N TRP A 362 -23.46 -5.14 10.65
CA TRP A 362 -23.80 -3.72 10.66
C TRP A 362 -23.58 -3.08 9.28
N GLY A 363 -22.45 -3.36 8.62
CA GLY A 363 -22.10 -2.82 7.30
C GLY A 363 -23.06 -3.27 6.18
N ARG A 364 -23.52 -4.53 6.24
CA ARG A 364 -24.57 -5.08 5.36
C ARG A 364 -25.94 -4.43 5.57
N GLY A 365 -26.14 -3.77 6.72
CA GLY A 365 -27.36 -3.05 7.02
C GLY A 365 -27.68 -1.97 5.98
N TYR A 366 -28.97 -1.75 5.75
CA TYR A 366 -29.45 -0.72 4.84
C TYR A 366 -29.43 0.65 5.52
N ASP A 367 -28.92 1.65 4.82
CA ASP A 367 -28.99 3.05 5.20
C ASP A 367 -30.19 3.71 4.49
N ASN A 368 -31.23 4.00 5.26
CA ASN A 368 -32.45 4.64 4.76
C ASN A 368 -32.20 6.04 4.17
N LYS A 369 -31.18 6.76 4.64
CA LYS A 369 -30.87 8.13 4.18
C LYS A 369 -30.32 8.10 2.76
N ASN A 370 -29.35 7.22 2.53
CA ASN A 370 -28.65 7.10 1.23
C ASN A 370 -29.29 6.06 0.29
N LYS A 371 -30.23 5.25 0.79
CA LYS A 371 -30.90 4.17 0.06
C LYS A 371 -29.95 3.09 -0.48
N GLU A 372 -28.85 2.86 0.23
CA GLU A 372 -27.82 1.87 -0.12
C GLU A 372 -27.39 1.11 1.14
N ILE A 373 -26.51 0.11 1.00
CA ILE A 373 -25.87 -0.51 2.16
C ILE A 373 -24.91 0.48 2.84
N ARG A 374 -24.60 0.26 4.12
CA ARG A 374 -23.69 1.14 4.86
C ARG A 374 -22.25 1.01 4.38
N ALA A 375 -21.70 -0.21 4.36
CA ALA A 375 -20.31 -0.45 3.96
C ALA A 375 -20.05 -1.93 3.62
N TYR A 376 -19.00 -2.18 2.84
CA TYR A 376 -18.48 -3.52 2.60
C TYR A 376 -17.26 -3.77 3.49
N ILE A 377 -17.34 -4.77 4.36
CA ILE A 377 -16.20 -5.16 5.22
C ILE A 377 -15.39 -6.26 4.54
N MET A 378 -14.08 -6.07 4.38
CA MET A 378 -13.16 -7.05 3.81
C MET A 378 -12.13 -7.45 4.85
N VAL A 379 -11.85 -8.75 4.96
CA VAL A 379 -10.82 -9.27 5.87
C VAL A 379 -9.71 -9.92 5.05
N LEU A 380 -8.48 -9.47 5.23
CA LEU A 380 -7.28 -10.03 4.61
C LEU A 380 -6.36 -10.58 5.69
N THR A 381 -5.82 -11.77 5.46
CA THR A 381 -4.93 -12.47 6.39
C THR A 381 -3.54 -12.65 5.78
N GLY A 382 -2.63 -13.28 6.53
CA GLY A 382 -1.32 -13.68 6.03
C GLY A 382 -1.40 -14.46 4.70
N LEU A 383 -2.48 -15.22 4.48
CA LEU A 383 -2.72 -15.94 3.23
C LEU A 383 -2.76 -15.01 2.01
N GLU A 384 -3.47 -13.89 2.09
CA GLU A 384 -3.55 -12.88 1.02
C GLU A 384 -2.33 -11.96 0.97
N LEU A 385 -1.83 -11.52 2.14
CA LEU A 385 -0.75 -10.54 2.21
C LEU A 385 0.61 -11.11 1.79
N PHE A 386 0.85 -12.41 2.00
CA PHE A 386 2.09 -13.08 1.62
C PHE A 386 2.01 -13.84 0.29
N MET A 387 1.01 -13.53 -0.55
CA MET A 387 0.92 -14.11 -1.88
C MET A 387 2.18 -13.78 -2.72
N GLY A 388 2.96 -14.80 -3.05
CA GLY A 388 4.21 -14.67 -3.80
C GLY A 388 4.00 -14.47 -5.31
N GLY A 389 5.02 -13.96 -5.99
CA GLY A 389 5.12 -13.98 -7.47
C GLY A 389 3.93 -13.39 -8.23
N LEU A 390 3.50 -14.07 -9.29
CA LEU A 390 2.36 -13.73 -10.15
C LEU A 390 1.13 -14.60 -9.87
N GLU A 391 1.06 -15.24 -8.69
CA GLU A 391 -0.04 -16.12 -8.32
C GLU A 391 -1.36 -15.34 -8.21
N ARG A 392 -2.44 -15.94 -8.73
CA ARG A 392 -3.80 -15.44 -8.61
C ARG A 392 -4.41 -15.86 -7.27
N LEU A 393 -5.28 -15.01 -6.72
CA LEU A 393 -5.96 -15.27 -5.45
C LEU A 393 -6.72 -16.60 -5.45
N THR A 394 -7.41 -16.91 -6.56
CA THR A 394 -8.13 -18.18 -6.73
C THR A 394 -7.22 -19.38 -6.55
N ASN A 395 -6.00 -19.34 -7.10
CA ASN A 395 -5.05 -20.45 -7.02
C ASN A 395 -4.52 -20.63 -5.59
N VAL A 396 -4.29 -19.52 -4.88
CA VAL A 396 -3.85 -19.54 -3.48
C VAL A 396 -4.94 -20.14 -2.59
N TRP A 397 -6.20 -19.75 -2.80
CA TRP A 397 -7.33 -20.33 -2.08
C TRP A 397 -7.57 -21.81 -2.43
N GLU A 398 -7.44 -22.20 -3.70
CA GLU A 398 -7.49 -23.61 -4.12
C GLU A 398 -6.40 -24.45 -3.46
N ALA A 399 -5.17 -23.93 -3.40
CA ALA A 399 -4.03 -24.61 -2.77
C ALA A 399 -4.18 -24.75 -1.25
N LYS A 400 -4.81 -23.78 -0.57
CA LYS A 400 -5.12 -23.87 0.88
C LYS A 400 -6.13 -24.98 1.18
N GLY A 401 -7.02 -25.31 0.24
CA GLY A 401 -7.97 -26.42 0.36
C GLY A 401 -9.19 -26.11 1.24
N GLY A 402 -10.03 -27.13 1.48
CA GLY A 402 -11.26 -27.01 2.28
C GLY A 402 -12.20 -25.91 1.78
N LYS A 403 -12.75 -25.10 2.70
CA LYS A 403 -13.67 -23.99 2.39
C LYS A 403 -13.09 -22.97 1.40
N TYR A 404 -11.77 -22.78 1.39
CA TYR A 404 -11.10 -21.86 0.48
C TYR A 404 -11.21 -22.33 -0.98
N ALA A 405 -10.95 -23.62 -1.21
CA ALA A 405 -11.05 -24.22 -2.54
C ALA A 405 -12.50 -24.32 -3.03
N GLU A 406 -13.45 -24.60 -2.15
CA GLU A 406 -14.88 -24.60 -2.48
C GLU A 406 -15.35 -23.22 -2.94
N LEU A 407 -14.96 -22.16 -2.21
CA LEU A 407 -15.32 -20.79 -2.56
C LEU A 407 -14.67 -20.35 -3.88
N ALA A 408 -13.39 -20.68 -4.09
CA ALA A 408 -12.67 -20.38 -5.32
C ALA A 408 -13.36 -21.00 -6.55
N LYS A 409 -13.80 -22.27 -6.44
CA LYS A 409 -14.54 -22.99 -7.50
C LYS A 409 -15.94 -22.44 -7.72
N LYS A 410 -16.70 -22.20 -6.65
CA LYS A 410 -18.12 -21.79 -6.72
C LYS A 410 -18.30 -20.41 -7.35
N ARG A 411 -17.43 -19.45 -7.00
CA ARG A 411 -17.66 -18.04 -7.33
C ARG A 411 -16.96 -17.53 -8.59
N LYS A 412 -16.08 -18.32 -9.24
CA LYS A 412 -15.12 -17.80 -10.25
C LYS A 412 -14.59 -16.43 -9.79
N VAL A 413 -14.10 -16.38 -8.54
CA VAL A 413 -13.94 -15.14 -7.75
C VAL A 413 -13.29 -14.04 -8.60
N HIS A 414 -14.10 -13.09 -9.05
CA HIS A 414 -13.66 -11.91 -9.78
C HIS A 414 -13.05 -10.95 -8.78
N SER A 415 -11.75 -11.08 -8.52
CA SER A 415 -11.08 -10.24 -7.52
C SER A 415 -11.12 -8.74 -7.87
N ASP A 416 -11.34 -8.37 -9.13
CA ASP A 416 -11.63 -6.98 -9.56
C ASP A 416 -12.96 -6.43 -9.02
N ASN A 417 -13.91 -7.28 -8.65
CA ASN A 417 -15.12 -6.84 -7.96
C ASN A 417 -14.88 -6.85 -6.45
N LEU A 418 -14.44 -5.71 -5.92
CA LEU A 418 -14.10 -5.60 -4.50
C LEU A 418 -15.29 -5.84 -3.57
N GLU A 419 -16.53 -5.57 -4.01
CA GLU A 419 -17.74 -5.88 -3.24
C GLU A 419 -17.94 -7.41 -3.10
N THR A 420 -17.78 -8.14 -4.21
CA THR A 420 -17.84 -9.61 -4.21
C THR A 420 -16.69 -10.21 -3.41
N LEU A 421 -15.49 -9.62 -3.51
CA LEU A 421 -14.32 -10.04 -2.74
C LEU A 421 -14.55 -9.82 -1.24
N ALA A 422 -15.13 -8.69 -0.83
CA ALA A 422 -15.48 -8.43 0.56
C ALA A 422 -16.41 -9.53 1.10
N TYR A 423 -17.51 -9.84 0.41
CA TYR A 423 -18.39 -10.93 0.82
C TYR A 423 -17.71 -12.30 0.84
N ALA A 424 -16.82 -12.57 -0.12
CA ALA A 424 -16.05 -13.82 -0.14
C ALA A 424 -15.16 -13.94 1.11
N THR A 425 -14.46 -12.86 1.50
CA THR A 425 -13.65 -12.86 2.72
C THR A 425 -14.47 -12.95 4.00
N GLN A 426 -15.68 -12.39 4.03
CA GLN A 426 -16.61 -12.55 5.16
C GLN A 426 -17.10 -14.01 5.29
N GLU A 427 -17.39 -14.69 4.18
CA GLU A 427 -17.74 -16.11 4.18
C GLU A 427 -16.57 -16.97 4.70
N LEU A 428 -15.35 -16.68 4.23
CA LEU A 428 -14.15 -17.41 4.66
C LEU A 428 -13.82 -17.18 6.13
N TYR A 429 -13.72 -15.92 6.57
CA TYR A 429 -13.10 -15.59 7.85
C TYR A 429 -14.12 -15.32 8.95
N LEU A 430 -15.33 -14.90 8.61
CA LEU A 430 -16.36 -14.58 9.58
C LEU A 430 -17.48 -15.62 9.63
N ASN A 431 -17.44 -16.66 8.78
CA ASN A 431 -18.47 -17.68 8.61
C ASN A 431 -19.86 -17.06 8.35
N MET A 432 -19.90 -15.95 7.61
CA MET A 432 -21.15 -15.28 7.27
C MET A 432 -21.76 -15.86 5.99
N PRO A 433 -23.09 -15.93 5.86
CA PRO A 433 -23.73 -16.38 4.63
C PRO A 433 -23.42 -15.42 3.48
N SER A 434 -23.35 -15.99 2.28
CA SER A 434 -23.09 -15.31 1.02
C SER A 434 -24.24 -14.45 0.55
#